data_AF-A0A537T7B1-F1
#
_entry.id   AF-A0A537T7B1-F1
#
_cell.length_a   1.000
_cell.length_b   1.000
_cell.length_c   1.000
_cell.angle_alpha   90.00
_cell.angle_beta   90.00
_cell.angle_gamma   90.00
#
_symmetry.space_group_name_H-M   'P 1'
#
loop_
_entity.id
_entity.type
_entity.pdbx_description
1 polymer ?
#
loop_
_entity_poly.entity_id
_entity_poly.type
_entity_poly.pdbx_seq_one_letter_code
_entity_poly.pdbx_strand_id
1 'polypeptide(L)' 'RALAAADIKPLPGRFLDFLDPWGNRIEIVGYDNIQFTKAPNILRGMGLAHLSKNANAMKELRDKGMAPK' A
#
# COMPACT_ATOMS: atom_id res chain seq x y z
N ARG A 1 -13.45 -4.78 5.03
CA ARG A 1 -14.74 -4.65 5.76
C ARG A 1 -15.11 -3.21 6.08
N ALA A 2 -14.15 -2.33 6.41
CA ALA A 2 -14.42 -0.91 6.72
C ALA A 2 -15.22 -0.18 5.62
N LEU A 3 -14.85 -0.33 4.34
CA LEU A 3 -15.58 0.31 3.23
C LEU A 3 -17.06 -0.09 3.17
N ALA A 4 -17.35 -1.39 3.29
CA ALA A 4 -18.73 -1.89 3.30
C ALA A 4 -19.53 -1.36 4.51
N ALA A 5 -18.89 -1.25 5.69
CA ALA A 5 -19.54 -0.68 6.87
C ALA A 5 -19.83 0.84 6.73
N ALA A 6 -19.12 1.52 5.83
CA ALA A 6 -19.34 2.92 5.48
C ALA A 6 -20.21 3.11 4.22
N ASP A 7 -20.83 2.03 3.70
CA ASP A 7 -21.59 2.02 2.44
C ASP A 7 -20.81 2.54 1.20
N ILE A 8 -19.48 2.39 1.24
CA ILE A 8 -18.60 2.77 0.13
C ILE A 8 -18.47 1.59 -0.82
N LYS A 9 -18.87 1.80 -2.09
CA LYS A 9 -18.75 0.81 -3.16
C LYS A 9 -17.37 0.88 -3.80
N PRO A 10 -16.59 -0.23 -3.80
CA PRO A 10 -15.36 -0.29 -4.55
C PRO A 10 -15.60 -0.18 -6.06
N LEU A 11 -14.66 0.38 -6.79
CA LEU A 11 -14.64 0.39 -8.25
C LEU A 11 -14.27 -1.01 -8.79
N PRO A 12 -14.77 -1.39 -9.97
CA PRO A 12 -14.38 -2.65 -10.60
C PRO A 12 -12.90 -2.61 -10.99
N GLY A 13 -12.16 -3.69 -10.72
CA GLY A 13 -10.75 -3.79 -11.08
C GLY A 13 -9.98 -4.77 -10.21
N ARG A 14 -8.66 -4.79 -10.42
CA ARG A 14 -7.73 -5.63 -9.64
C ARG A 14 -7.46 -5.07 -8.25
N PHE A 15 -7.56 -3.75 -8.08
CA PHE A 15 -7.15 -3.03 -6.89
C PHE A 15 -8.33 -2.62 -6.02
N LEU A 16 -8.04 -2.23 -4.78
CA LEU A 16 -9.06 -1.75 -3.85
C LEU A 16 -9.22 -0.24 -4.01
N ASP A 17 -10.09 0.14 -4.95
CA ASP A 17 -10.29 1.53 -5.33
C ASP A 17 -11.72 1.99 -5.00
N PHE A 18 -11.93 3.26 -4.70
CA PHE A 18 -13.25 3.88 -4.56
C PHE A 18 -13.20 5.39 -4.84
N LEU A 19 -14.36 6.03 -4.94
CA LEU A 19 -14.46 7.48 -5.05
C LEU A 19 -14.82 8.09 -3.71
N ASP A 20 -14.15 9.18 -3.34
CA ASP A 20 -14.55 10.02 -2.22
C ASP A 20 -15.74 10.94 -2.61
N PRO A 21 -16.35 11.68 -1.67
CA PRO A 21 -17.49 12.57 -1.96
C PRO A 21 -17.21 13.70 -2.95
N TRP A 22 -15.94 14.01 -3.23
CA TRP A 22 -15.53 15.04 -4.18
C TRP A 22 -15.18 14.46 -5.55
N GLY A 23 -15.28 13.13 -5.72
CA GLY A 23 -14.98 12.43 -6.96
C GLY A 23 -13.50 12.07 -7.14
N ASN A 24 -12.66 12.21 -6.10
CA ASN A 24 -11.28 11.75 -6.16
C ASN A 24 -11.23 10.22 -6.13
N ARG A 25 -10.40 9.62 -6.98
CA ARG A 25 -10.11 8.19 -6.93
C ARG A 25 -9.07 7.90 -5.85
N ILE A 26 -9.48 7.12 -4.86
CA ILE A 26 -8.62 6.62 -3.80
C ILE A 26 -8.32 5.14 -4.06
N GLU A 27 -7.04 4.77 -4.06
CA GLU A 27 -6.57 3.38 -4.12
C GLU A 27 -5.88 3.03 -2.80
N ILE A 28 -6.28 1.91 -2.19
CA ILE A 28 -5.67 1.39 -0.96
C ILE A 28 -4.67 0.28 -1.33
N VAL A 29 -3.39 0.53 -1.07
CA VAL A 29 -2.30 -0.43 -1.30
C VAL A 29 -1.67 -0.87 0.02
N GLY A 30 -1.41 -2.17 0.15
CA GLY A 30 -0.69 -2.74 1.29
C GLY A 30 0.78 -2.30 1.35
N TYR A 31 1.31 -2.12 2.55
CA TYR A 31 2.71 -1.70 2.78
C TYR A 31 3.78 -2.64 2.18
N ASP A 32 3.44 -3.92 2.06
CA ASP A 32 4.25 -4.97 1.46
C ASP A 32 4.41 -4.80 -0.07
N ASN A 33 3.44 -4.15 -0.71
CA ASN A 33 3.35 -3.94 -2.15
C ASN A 33 3.91 -2.58 -2.63
N ILE A 34 3.91 -1.55 -1.79
CA ILE A 34 4.39 -0.22 -2.22
C ILE A 34 5.91 -0.17 -2.38
N GLN A 35 6.42 0.66 -3.29
CA GLN A 35 7.87 0.87 -3.49
C GLN A 35 8.48 1.98 -2.62
N PHE A 36 7.70 2.56 -1.69
CA PHE A 36 8.23 3.54 -0.74
C PHE A 36 8.95 2.86 0.43
N THR A 37 10.15 3.34 0.71
CA THR A 37 10.94 2.96 1.88
C THR A 37 10.58 3.86 3.06
N LYS A 38 10.30 3.26 4.21
CA LYS A 38 10.23 3.98 5.50
C LYS A 38 11.47 3.66 6.32
N ALA A 39 12.00 4.67 7.01
CA ALA A 39 13.12 4.46 7.92
C ALA A 39 12.72 3.49 9.05
N PRO A 40 13.62 2.59 9.51
CA PRO A 40 13.28 1.55 10.49
C PRO A 40 12.71 2.08 11.81
N ASN A 41 13.20 3.22 12.31
CA ASN A 41 12.69 3.87 13.52
C ASN A 41 11.24 4.38 13.36
N ILE A 42 10.85 4.81 12.17
CA ILE A 42 9.47 5.24 11.88
C ILE A 42 8.53 4.03 11.90
N LEU A 43 8.92 2.91 11.30
CA LEU A 43 8.11 1.68 11.34
C LEU A 43 7.94 1.15 12.77
N ARG A 44 8.99 1.21 13.59
CA ARG A 44 8.90 0.88 15.03
C ARG A 44 7.91 1.80 15.75
N GLY A 45 8.02 3.11 15.56
CA GLY A 45 7.09 4.09 16.17
C GLY A 45 5.63 3.88 15.75
N MET A 46 5.39 3.35 14.56
CA MET A 46 4.06 2.99 14.07
C MET A 46 3.55 1.62 14.54
N GLY A 47 4.37 0.82 15.26
CA GLY A 47 4.03 -0.56 15.61
C GLY A 47 4.04 -1.54 14.43
N LEU A 48 4.67 -1.16 13.31
CA LEU A 48 4.66 -1.89 12.04
C LEU A 48 6.03 -2.51 11.69
N ALA A 49 6.90 -2.69 12.69
CA ALA A 49 8.24 -3.23 12.48
C ALA A 49 8.27 -4.67 11.92
N HIS A 50 7.16 -5.40 12.03
CA HIS A 50 6.99 -6.75 11.51
C HIS A 50 6.70 -6.80 9.99
N LEU A 51 6.41 -5.66 9.35
CA LEU A 51 6.12 -5.60 7.93
C LEU A 51 7.39 -5.67 7.09
N SER A 52 7.34 -6.45 6.02
CA SER A 52 8.39 -6.57 5.02
C SER A 52 7.79 -6.46 3.61
N LYS A 53 8.63 -6.10 2.63
CA LYS A 53 8.23 -6.07 1.23
C LYS A 53 8.03 -7.48 0.72
N ASN A 54 6.98 -7.69 -0.07
CA ASN A 54 6.78 -8.99 -0.72
C ASN A 54 7.77 -9.20 -1.87
N ALA A 55 7.84 -10.44 -2.37
CA ALA A 55 8.81 -10.83 -3.40
C ALA A 55 8.67 -10.04 -4.70
N ASN A 56 7.44 -9.70 -5.09
CA ASN A 56 7.17 -8.94 -6.31
C ASN A 56 7.64 -7.49 -6.17
N ALA A 57 7.28 -6.81 -5.08
CA ALA A 57 7.74 -5.45 -4.80
C ALA A 57 9.28 -5.38 -4.73
N MET A 58 9.92 -6.38 -4.12
CA MET A 58 11.38 -6.48 -4.11
C MET A 58 11.99 -6.70 -5.49
N LYS A 59 11.33 -7.50 -6.36
CA LYS A 59 11.77 -7.68 -7.75
C LYS A 59 11.67 -6.35 -8.51
N GLU A 60 10.55 -5.65 -8.42
CA GLU A 60 10.37 -4.37 -9.12
C GLU A 60 11.36 -3.30 -8.63
N LEU A 61 11.65 -3.26 -7.32
CA LEU A 61 12.69 -2.37 -6.79
C LEU A 61 14.08 -2.71 -7.33
N ARG A 62 14.42 -3.99 -7.48
CA ARG A 62 15.67 -4.43 -8.12
C ARG A 62 15.74 -4.04 -9.58
N ASP A 63 14.67 -4.29 -10.34
CA ASP A 63 14.58 -3.96 -11.77
C ASP A 63 14.75 -2.44 -12.00
N LYS A 64 14.36 -1.62 -11.03
CA LYS A 64 14.53 -0.16 -11.05
C LYS A 64 15.83 0.35 -10.41
N GLY A 65 16.70 -0.53 -9.90
CA GLY A 65 17.94 -0.13 -9.22
C GLY A 65 17.76 0.55 -7.86
N MET A 66 16.60 0.37 -7.22
CA MET A 66 16.20 1.02 -5.95
C MET A 66 16.07 0.04 -4.77
N ALA A 67 16.48 -1.22 -4.94
CA ALA A 67 16.38 -2.21 -3.87
C ALA A 67 17.22 -1.80 -2.64
N PRO A 68 16.73 -2.04 -1.40
CA PRO A 68 17.54 -1.90 -0.19
C PRO A 68 18.84 -2.70 -0.33
N LYS A 69 19.95 -2.10 0.13
CA LYS A 69 21.25 -2.78 0.24
C LYS A 69 21.27 -3.71 1.44
#